data_AF-A0A0G1S1G4-F1
#
_entry.id   AF-A0A0G1S1G4-F1
#
_cell.length_a   1.000
_cell.length_b   1.000
_cell.length_c   1.000
_cell.angle_alpha   90.00
_cell.angle_beta   90.00
_cell.angle_gamma   90.00
#
_symmetry.space_group_name_H-M   'P 1'
#
loop_
_entity.id
_entity.type
_entity.pdbx_description
1 polymer ?
#
loop_
_entity_poly.entity_id
_entity_poly.type
_entity_poly.pdbx_seq_one_letter_code
_entity_poly.pdbx_strand_id
1 'polypeptide(L)'
;MITQQSQIKINLPVTLKDYLESKARKFDMPIASYVKHLILKDVSDLDFPTFRISQSSEEKARKALTDRKNAIKVKDAAKYFNEL
;
A
#
# COMPACT_ATOMS: atom_id res chain seq x y z
N MET A 1 9.54 -0.97 15.01
CA MET A 1 8.27 -1.64 14.61
C MET A 1 8.66 -3.01 14.07
N ILE A 2 8.24 -4.11 14.71
CA ILE A 2 8.57 -5.46 14.22
C ILE A 2 7.63 -5.73 13.04
N THR A 3 8.16 -5.72 11.83
CA THR A 3 7.39 -6.04 10.63
C THR A 3 7.00 -7.51 10.70
N GLN A 4 5.70 -7.80 10.84
CA GLN A 4 5.22 -9.19 10.80
C GLN A 4 5.44 -9.73 9.38
N GLN A 5 6.27 -10.77 9.27
CA GLN A 5 6.56 -11.45 8.01
C GLN A 5 5.89 -12.83 8.04
N SER A 6 5.19 -13.17 6.97
CA SER A 6 4.62 -14.51 6.76
C SER A 6 5.38 -15.23 5.66
N GLN A 7 5.69 -16.52 5.89
CA GLN A 7 6.37 -17.37 4.91
C GLN A 7 5.34 -18.15 4.08
N ILE A 8 5.53 -18.18 2.76
CA ILE A 8 4.69 -18.97 1.84
C ILE A 8 5.54 -20.15 1.33
N LYS A 9 5.05 -21.38 1.51
CA LYS A 9 5.64 -22.61 0.97
C LYS A 9 4.69 -23.23 -0.05
N ILE A 10 5.21 -23.51 -1.25
CA ILE A 10 4.41 -24.00 -2.38
C ILE A 10 5.08 -25.24 -2.94
N ASN A 11 4.30 -26.29 -3.18
CA ASN A 11 4.75 -27.48 -3.89
C ASN A 11 4.36 -27.33 -5.36
N LEU A 12 5.33 -27.43 -6.27
CA LEU A 12 5.13 -27.32 -7.71
C LEU A 12 5.68 -28.57 -8.40
N PRO A 13 5.06 -29.02 -9.50
CA PRO A 13 5.68 -29.99 -10.40
C PRO A 13 7.04 -29.47 -10.90
N VAL A 14 8.01 -30.38 -11.05
CA VAL A 14 9.39 -30.01 -11.44
C VAL A 14 9.41 -29.21 -12.74
N THR A 15 8.65 -29.64 -13.74
CA THR A 15 8.55 -28.95 -15.04
C THR A 15 8.08 -27.50 -14.88
N LEU A 16 7.09 -27.25 -14.04
CA LEU A 16 6.56 -25.90 -13.80
C LEU A 16 7.58 -25.02 -13.06
N LYS A 17 8.32 -25.58 -12.10
CA LYS A 17 9.43 -24.88 -11.44
C LYS A 17 10.46 -24.42 -12.48
N ASP A 18 10.85 -25.29 -13.41
CA ASP A 18 11.89 -24.98 -14.40
C ASP A 18 11.44 -23.90 -15.39
N TYR A 19 10.17 -23.91 -15.80
CA TYR A 19 9.58 -22.83 -16.61
C TYR A 19 9.57 -21.49 -15.86
N LEU A 20 9.15 -21.49 -14.60
CA LEU A 20 9.12 -20.28 -13.77
C LEU A 20 10.52 -19.73 -13.53
N GLU A 21 11.49 -20.59 -13.23
CA GLU A 21 12.89 -20.22 -13.05
C GLU A 21 13.47 -19.63 -14.33
N SER A 22 13.21 -20.25 -15.48
CA SER A 22 13.66 -19.74 -16.79
C SER A 22 13.02 -18.41 -17.13
N LYS A 23 11.76 -18.16 -16.74
CA LYS A 23 11.11 -16.86 -16.92
C LYS A 23 11.66 -15.80 -15.98
N ALA A 24 11.93 -16.15 -14.72
CA ALA A 24 12.52 -15.24 -13.73
C ALA A 24 13.96 -14.84 -14.13
N ARG A 25 14.75 -15.77 -14.67
CA ARG A 25 16.09 -15.51 -15.23
C ARG A 25 16.11 -14.47 -16.34
N LYS A 26 15.05 -14.34 -17.14
CA LYS A 26 14.96 -13.28 -18.19
C LYS A 26 15.00 -11.87 -17.60
N PHE A 27 14.64 -11.72 -16.33
CA PHE A 27 14.65 -10.46 -15.61
C PHE A 27 15.81 -10.37 -14.61
N ASP A 28 16.74 -11.33 -14.64
CA ASP A 28 17.82 -11.49 -13.66
C ASP A 28 17.32 -11.54 -12.20
N MET A 29 16.15 -12.19 -12.00
CA MET A 29 15.50 -12.27 -10.70
C MET A 29 15.43 -13.72 -10.18
N PRO A 30 15.55 -13.92 -8.86
CA PRO A 30 15.21 -15.20 -8.24
C PRO A 30 13.72 -15.55 -8.42
N ILE A 31 13.40 -16.84 -8.48
CA ILE A 31 12.01 -17.33 -8.61
C ILE A 31 11.09 -16.78 -7.51
N ALA A 32 11.59 -16.62 -6.29
CA ALA A 32 10.83 -16.07 -5.17
C ALA A 32 10.40 -14.61 -5.42
N SER A 33 11.30 -13.79 -5.97
CA SER A 33 11.00 -12.39 -6.33
C SER A 33 9.99 -12.32 -7.46
N TYR A 34 10.10 -13.20 -8.45
CA TYR A 34 9.14 -13.29 -9.55
C TYR A 34 7.75 -13.70 -9.05
N VAL A 35 7.64 -14.70 -8.17
CA VAL A 35 6.36 -15.11 -7.56
C VAL A 35 5.78 -13.98 -6.72
N LYS A 36 6.60 -13.28 -5.93
CA LYS A 36 6.16 -12.10 -5.17
C LYS A 36 5.56 -11.02 -6.08
N HIS A 37 6.21 -10.74 -7.22
CA HIS A 37 5.69 -9.79 -8.20
C HIS A 37 4.33 -10.21 -8.75
N LEU A 38 4.15 -11.50 -9.07
CA LEU A 38 2.85 -12.01 -9.55
C LEU A 38 1.75 -11.83 -8.51
N ILE A 39 2.03 -12.17 -7.25
CA ILE A 39 1.09 -11.97 -6.14
C ILE A 39 0.73 -10.49 -6.02
N LEU A 40 1.72 -9.59 -6.02
CA LEU A 40 1.48 -8.15 -5.91
C LEU A 40 0.63 -7.62 -7.05
N LYS A 41 0.84 -8.13 -8.28
CA LYS A 41 0.03 -7.75 -9.43
C LYS A 41 -1.41 -8.24 -9.30
N ASP A 42 -1.60 -9.46 -8.80
CA ASP A 42 -2.91 -10.10 -8.63
C ASP A 42 -3.76 -9.48 -7.50
N VAL A 43 -3.12 -8.86 -6.50
CA VAL A 43 -3.82 -8.17 -5.41
C VAL A 43 -3.83 -6.65 -5.57
N SER A 44 -3.29 -6.13 -6.68
CA SER A 44 -3.14 -4.68 -6.87
C SER A 44 -4.46 -3.95 -7.09
N ASP A 45 -5.47 -4.67 -7.57
CA ASP A 45 -6.84 -4.24 -7.80
C ASP A 45 -7.76 -4.46 -6.59
N LEU A 46 -7.27 -5.16 -5.57
CA LEU A 46 -8.00 -5.28 -4.31
C LEU A 46 -7.83 -3.97 -3.54
N ASP A 47 -8.91 -3.20 -3.45
CA ASP A 47 -8.99 -2.07 -2.52
C ASP A 47 -8.69 -2.60 -1.11
N PHE A 48 -7.67 -2.01 -0.47
CA PHE A 48 -7.41 -2.28 0.94
C PHE A 48 -8.71 -2.05 1.73
N PRO A 49 -9.08 -2.96 2.66
CA PRO A 49 -10.34 -2.85 3.37
C PRO A 49 -10.40 -1.49 4.08
N THR A 50 -11.24 -0.59 3.57
CA THR A 50 -11.46 0.70 4.19
C THR A 50 -12.40 0.48 5.37
N PHE A 51 -11.89 0.65 6.57
CA PHE A 51 -12.72 0.59 7.77
C PHE A 51 -13.48 1.92 7.92
N ARG A 52 -14.75 1.84 8.33
CA ARG A 52 -15.52 3.04 8.67
C ARG A 52 -14.83 3.73 9.85
N ILE A 53 -14.53 5.02 9.70
CA ILE A 53 -13.90 5.80 10.76
C ILE A 53 -14.86 5.95 11.94
N SER A 54 -14.34 6.22 13.14
CA SER A 54 -15.21 6.41 14.32
C SER A 54 -16.22 7.55 14.08
N GLN A 55 -17.43 7.44 14.64
CA GLN A 55 -18.44 8.50 14.52
C GLN A 55 -17.90 9.89 14.91
N SER A 56 -17.09 9.94 15.97
CA SER A 56 -16.43 11.16 16.42
C SER A 56 -15.47 11.78 15.38
N SER A 57 -14.78 10.93 14.61
CA SER A 57 -13.89 11.38 13.54
C SER A 57 -14.68 11.79 12.31
N GLU A 58 -15.79 11.09 12.00
CA GLU A 58 -16.71 11.42 10.91
C GLU A 58 -17.34 12.81 11.10
N GLU A 59 -17.78 13.12 12.33
CA GLU A 59 -18.32 14.44 12.66
C GLU A 59 -17.29 15.56 12.56
N LYS A 60 -16.06 15.34 13.07
CA LYS A 60 -14.97 16.31 12.95
C LYS A 60 -14.60 16.58 11.50
N ALA A 61 -14.50 15.53 10.68
CA ALA A 61 -14.24 15.66 9.26
C ALA A 61 -15.35 16.44 8.55
N ARG A 62 -16.62 16.14 8.86
CA ARG A 62 -17.77 16.87 8.29
C ARG A 62 -17.77 18.35 8.69
N LYS A 63 -17.47 18.67 9.95
CA LYS A 63 -17.32 20.07 10.41
C LYS A 63 -16.19 20.77 9.66
N ALA A 64 -15.01 20.16 9.57
CA ALA A 64 -13.86 20.71 8.84
C ALA A 64 -14.15 20.97 7.35
N LEU A 65 -14.90 20.08 6.70
CA LEU A 65 -15.33 20.28 5.31
C LEU A 65 -16.30 21.46 5.15
N THR A 66 -17.17 21.68 6.15
CA THR A 66 -18.11 22.80 6.16
C THR A 66 -17.39 24.12 6.42
N ASP A 67 -16.45 24.12 7.37
CA ASP A 67 -15.62 25.27 7.75
C ASP A 67 -14.51 25.59 6.74
N ARG A 68 -14.37 24.78 5.68
CA ARG A 68 -13.42 25.04 4.58
C ARG A 68 -13.60 26.42 3.95
N LYS A 69 -14.82 26.98 3.98
CA LYS A 69 -15.08 28.36 3.52
C LYS A 69 -14.38 29.42 4.37
N ASN A 70 -14.10 29.12 5.64
CA ASN A 70 -13.41 30.00 6.59
C ASN A 70 -11.90 29.73 6.63
N ALA A 71 -11.37 28.90 5.71
CA ALA A 71 -9.96 28.56 5.69
C ALA A 71 -9.09 29.77 5.32
N ILE A 72 -8.03 29.98 6.10
CA ILE A 72 -7.04 31.03 5.83
C ILE A 72 -6.06 30.50 4.78
N LYS A 73 -5.87 31.26 3.68
CA LYS A 73 -4.84 30.95 2.69
C LYS A 73 -3.46 31.27 3.25
N VAL A 74 -2.70 30.23 3.57
CA VAL A 74 -1.30 30.35 3.95
C VAL A 74 -0.45 30.47 2.70
N LYS A 75 0.34 31.56 2.59
CA LYS A 75 1.27 31.81 1.47
C LYS A 75 2.63 31.15 1.66
N ASP A 76 3.02 30.92 2.91
CA ASP A 76 4.29 30.32 3.28
C ASP A 76 4.05 29.24 4.34
N ALA A 77 4.20 27.99 3.92
CA ALA A 77 3.98 26.84 4.79
C ALA A 77 5.04 26.76 5.89
N ALA A 78 6.30 27.11 5.61
CA ALA A 78 7.39 27.00 6.58
C ALA A 78 7.20 27.98 7.74
N LYS A 79 6.78 29.22 7.43
CA LYS A 79 6.45 30.19 8.47
C LYS A 79 5.24 29.76 9.31
N TYR A 80 4.20 29.24 8.67
CA TYR A 80 2.99 28.78 9.35
C TYR A 80 3.24 27.62 10.32
N PHE A 81 4.06 26.64 9.95
CA PHE A 81 4.39 25.52 10.83
C PHE A 81 5.33 25.90 11.99
N ASN A 82 6.08 27.00 11.88
CA ASN A 82 6.90 27.52 12.98
C ASN A 82 6.09 28.33 14.02
N GLU A 83 4.89 28.79 13.66
CA GLU A 83 3.99 29.60 14.50
C GLU A 83 2.82 28.77 15.08
N LEU A 84 2.87 27.43 14.94
CA LEU A 84 1.80 26.47 15.24
C LEU A 84 1.89 25.87 16.64
#